data_AF-A0A5E4LFL2-F1
#
_entry.id   AF-A0A5E4LFL2-F1
#
_cell.length_a   1.000
_cell.length_b   1.000
_cell.length_c   1.000
_cell.angle_alpha   90.00
_cell.angle_beta   90.00
_cell.angle_gamma   90.00
#
_symmetry.space_group_name_H-M   'P 1'
#
loop_
_entity.id
_entity.type
_entity.pdbx_description
1 polymer ?
#
loop_
_entity_poly.entity_id
_entity_poly.type
_entity_poly.pdbx_seq_one_letter_code
_entity_poly.pdbx_strand_id
1 'polypeptide(L)'
;MQLSGLQDQIVQIADNHRLGFHSISSLLETNSPEAVFRFMQFTTGKFRRAGCTAMYAVEKGMHEEKHVMMVEHLMDGVVEFQEDKLHVRGIMGASPSWHKYEIGDDGLKIKV
;
A
#
# COMPACT_ATOMS: atom_id res chain seq x y z
N MET A 1 18.99 -4.85 -15.03
CA MET A 1 18.43 -5.81 -14.06
C MET A 1 16.93 -5.56 -14.02
N GLN A 2 16.12 -6.40 -14.69
CA GLN A 2 14.68 -6.18 -14.74
C GLN A 2 14.04 -6.63 -13.43
N LEU A 3 13.22 -5.77 -12.82
CA LEU A 3 12.48 -6.03 -11.57
C LEU A 3 11.70 -7.37 -11.61
N SER A 4 11.34 -7.82 -12.81
CA SER A 4 10.70 -9.11 -13.05
C SER A 4 11.55 -10.30 -12.59
N GLY A 5 12.83 -10.34 -12.93
CA GLY A 5 13.71 -11.47 -12.61
C GLY A 5 14.04 -11.57 -11.13
N LEU A 6 14.13 -10.43 -10.42
CA LEU A 6 14.35 -10.43 -8.97
C LEU A 6 13.16 -11.04 -8.22
N GLN A 7 11.93 -10.77 -8.69
CA GLN A 7 10.74 -11.37 -8.09
C GLN A 7 10.66 -12.87 -8.25
N ASP A 8 10.97 -13.37 -9.45
CA ASP A 8 10.88 -14.80 -9.74
C ASP A 8 11.89 -15.58 -8.87
N GLN A 9 13.03 -14.95 -8.54
CA GLN A 9 14.01 -15.50 -7.61
C GLN A 9 13.54 -15.48 -6.15
N ILE A 10 12.86 -14.42 -5.69
CA ILE A 10 12.41 -14.34 -4.29
C ILE A 10 11.23 -15.28 -4.02
N VAL A 11 10.35 -15.48 -5.00
CA VAL A 11 9.23 -16.45 -4.93
C VAL A 11 9.74 -17.90 -4.74
N GLN A 12 10.94 -18.21 -5.22
CA GLN A 12 11.54 -19.55 -5.07
C GLN A 12 12.15 -19.80 -3.67
N ILE A 13 12.30 -18.76 -2.84
CA ILE A 13 13.09 -18.84 -1.59
C ILE A 13 12.20 -18.69 -0.34
N ALA A 14 11.02 -18.07 -0.45
CA ALA A 14 10.14 -17.82 0.69
C ALA A 14 8.68 -18.18 0.38
N ASP A 15 8.08 -19.04 1.21
CA ASP A 15 6.67 -19.46 1.12
C ASP A 15 5.69 -18.28 1.14
N ASN A 16 6.09 -17.11 1.68
CA ASN A 16 5.32 -15.88 1.69
C ASN A 16 6.20 -14.67 1.38
N HIS A 17 6.15 -14.17 0.15
CA HIS A 17 6.84 -12.94 -0.22
C HIS A 17 6.03 -11.70 0.24
N ARG A 18 6.70 -10.75 0.88
CA ARG A 18 6.14 -9.46 1.29
C ARG A 18 6.87 -8.32 0.60
N LEU A 19 6.13 -7.34 0.11
CA LEU A 19 6.69 -6.17 -0.57
C LEU A 19 6.16 -4.88 0.06
N GLY A 20 7.06 -3.96 0.38
CA GLY A 20 6.73 -2.60 0.82
C GLY A 20 7.16 -1.59 -0.22
N PHE A 21 6.20 -0.85 -0.79
CA PHE A 21 6.46 0.29 -1.66
C PHE A 21 6.34 1.58 -0.85
N HIS A 22 7.48 2.18 -0.52
CA HIS A 22 7.54 3.24 0.50
C HIS A 22 6.81 4.53 0.11
N SER A 23 6.73 4.90 -1.17
CA SER A 23 6.06 6.14 -1.57
C SER A 23 5.59 6.10 -3.02
N ILE A 24 4.29 5.86 -3.23
CA ILE A 24 3.63 6.10 -4.52
C ILE A 24 3.67 7.61 -4.84
N SER A 25 3.70 8.45 -3.81
CA SER A 25 3.74 9.91 -3.95
C SER A 25 4.90 10.38 -4.84
N SER A 26 6.08 9.78 -4.69
CA SER A 26 7.24 10.12 -5.52
C SER A 26 7.05 9.73 -7.00
N LEU A 27 6.26 8.69 -7.29
CA LEU A 27 5.91 8.35 -8.67
C LEU A 27 4.92 9.34 -9.27
N LEU A 28 3.90 9.74 -8.50
CA LEU A 28 2.88 10.70 -8.91
C LEU A 28 3.44 12.12 -9.10
N GLU A 29 4.51 12.47 -8.39
CA GLU A 29 5.20 13.74 -8.53
C GLU A 29 5.99 13.84 -9.85
N THR A 30 6.56 12.72 -10.32
CA THR A 30 7.49 12.69 -11.45
C THR A 30 6.88 12.17 -12.74
N ASN A 31 5.68 11.58 -12.68
CA ASN A 31 5.01 10.95 -13.81
C ASN A 31 3.53 11.34 -13.87
N SER A 32 2.90 11.13 -15.04
CA SER A 32 1.45 11.35 -15.16
C SER A 32 0.68 10.36 -14.27
N PRO A 33 -0.45 10.76 -13.66
CA PRO A 33 -1.28 9.88 -12.85
C PRO A 33 -1.72 8.60 -13.58
N GLU A 34 -1.98 8.69 -14.89
CA GLU A 34 -2.37 7.54 -15.72
C GLU A 34 -1.21 6.56 -15.90
N ALA A 35 0.02 7.05 -16.01
CA ALA A 35 1.20 6.20 -16.10
C ALA A 35 1.43 5.45 -14.77
N VAL A 36 1.30 6.14 -13.64
CA VAL A 36 1.39 5.52 -12.31
C VAL A 36 0.28 4.50 -12.12
N PHE A 37 -0.96 4.83 -12.49
CA PHE A 37 -2.09 3.90 -12.38
C PHE A 37 -1.88 2.62 -13.19
N ARG A 38 -1.42 2.71 -14.45
CA ARG A 38 -1.10 1.53 -15.27
C ARG A 38 0.02 0.70 -14.66
N PHE A 39 1.05 1.34 -14.12
CA PHE A 39 2.14 0.65 -13.41
C PHE A 39 1.61 -0.09 -12.18
N MET A 40 0.79 0.57 -11.37
CA MET A 40 0.17 -0.01 -10.18
C MET A 40 -0.73 -1.18 -10.54
N GLN A 41 -1.57 -1.06 -11.57
CA GLN A 41 -2.45 -2.12 -12.06
C GLN A 41 -1.65 -3.36 -12.50
N PHE A 42 -0.54 -3.16 -13.22
CA PHE A 42 0.33 -4.25 -13.64
C PHE A 42 1.02 -4.94 -12.44
N THR A 43 1.62 -4.16 -11.55
CA THR A 43 2.42 -4.67 -10.42
C THR A 43 1.55 -5.36 -9.37
N THR A 44 0.46 -4.73 -8.93
CA THR A 44 -0.51 -5.32 -7.98
C THR A 44 -1.07 -6.64 -8.52
N GLY A 45 -1.46 -6.67 -9.80
CA GLY A 45 -1.95 -7.89 -10.45
C GLY A 45 -0.90 -9.00 -10.53
N LYS A 46 0.37 -8.66 -10.79
CA LYS A 46 1.47 -9.63 -10.76
C LYS A 46 1.68 -10.19 -9.35
N PHE A 47 1.69 -9.32 -8.34
CA PHE A 47 1.96 -9.72 -6.95
C PHE A 47 0.85 -10.61 -6.41
N ARG A 48 -0.41 -10.27 -6.72
CA ARG A 48 -1.58 -11.09 -6.38
C ARG A 48 -1.47 -12.51 -6.94
N ARG A 49 -1.11 -12.67 -8.22
CA ARG A 49 -0.94 -14.00 -8.85
C ARG A 49 0.22 -14.80 -8.26
N ALA A 50 1.22 -14.11 -7.71
CA ALA A 50 2.37 -14.73 -7.06
C ALA A 50 2.15 -15.05 -5.57
N GLY A 51 0.94 -14.82 -5.02
CA GLY A 51 0.67 -15.00 -3.59
C GLY A 51 1.40 -14.02 -2.67
N CYS A 52 1.86 -12.89 -3.21
CA CYS A 52 2.61 -11.88 -2.46
C CYS A 52 1.67 -10.93 -1.71
N THR A 53 2.03 -10.57 -0.48
CA THR A 53 1.39 -9.47 0.25
C THR A 53 2.15 -8.17 -0.02
N ALA A 54 1.50 -7.19 -0.62
CA ALA A 54 2.11 -5.90 -0.92
C ALA A 54 1.43 -4.76 -0.13
N MET A 55 2.24 -3.85 0.41
CA MET A 55 1.80 -2.61 1.02
C MET A 55 2.39 -1.42 0.27
N TYR A 56 1.60 -0.38 0.08
CA TYR A 56 2.02 0.84 -0.58
C TYR A 56 1.66 2.04 0.28
N ALA A 57 2.59 2.96 0.44
CA ALA A 57 2.36 4.22 1.15
C ALA A 57 2.12 5.36 0.16
N VAL A 58 1.15 6.22 0.49
CA VAL A 58 0.80 7.42 -0.26
C VAL A 58 0.62 8.58 0.72
N GLU A 59 1.19 9.72 0.39
CA GLU A 59 1.10 10.93 1.21
C GLU A 59 -0.27 11.58 1.01
N LYS A 60 -0.97 11.89 2.11
CA LYS A 60 -2.30 12.51 2.07
C LYS A 60 -2.15 14.00 1.81
N GLY A 61 -3.00 14.54 0.93
CA GLY A 61 -3.05 15.98 0.63
C GLY A 61 -2.03 16.49 -0.40
N MET A 62 -1.08 15.64 -0.84
CA MET A 62 -0.12 16.01 -1.89
C MET A 62 -0.68 15.85 -3.31
N HIS A 63 -1.66 14.96 -3.48
CA HIS A 63 -2.26 14.63 -4.78
C HIS A 63 -3.75 14.96 -4.79
N GLU A 64 -4.32 15.16 -5.98
CA GLU A 64 -5.75 15.24 -6.14
C GLU A 64 -6.44 13.97 -5.59
N GLU A 65 -7.56 14.15 -4.89
CA GLU A 65 -8.31 13.08 -4.25
C GLU A 65 -8.67 11.96 -5.24
N LYS A 66 -9.01 12.32 -6.49
CA LYS A 66 -9.29 11.35 -7.55
C LYS A 66 -8.12 10.40 -7.84
N HIS A 67 -6.88 10.88 -7.75
CA HIS A 67 -5.69 10.05 -7.99
C HIS A 67 -5.46 9.07 -6.85
N VAL A 68 -5.65 9.52 -5.61
CA VAL A 68 -5.58 8.66 -4.42
C VAL A 68 -6.67 7.60 -4.48
N MET A 69 -7.92 7.99 -4.76
CA MET A 69 -9.04 7.06 -4.92
C MET A 69 -8.78 5.99 -5.98
N MET A 70 -8.20 6.34 -7.13
CA MET A 70 -7.85 5.34 -8.16
C MET A 70 -6.86 4.29 -7.64
N VAL A 71 -5.86 4.70 -6.86
CA VAL A 71 -4.92 3.76 -6.24
C VAL A 71 -5.62 2.89 -5.20
N GLU A 72 -6.47 3.46 -4.35
CA GLU A 72 -7.25 2.71 -3.36
C GLU A 72 -8.11 1.61 -4.00
N HIS A 73 -8.70 1.86 -5.17
CA HIS A 73 -9.50 0.86 -5.90
C HIS A 73 -8.71 -0.34 -6.41
N LEU A 74 -7.37 -0.25 -6.50
CA LEU A 74 -6.51 -1.38 -6.86
C LEU A 74 -6.12 -2.24 -5.64
N MET A 75 -6.39 -1.77 -4.43
CA MET A 75 -5.98 -2.42 -3.18
C MET A 75 -7.10 -3.29 -2.60
N ASP A 76 -6.71 -4.31 -1.86
CA ASP A 76 -7.64 -5.14 -1.09
C ASP A 76 -8.14 -4.42 0.17
N GLY A 77 -7.36 -3.46 0.69
CA GLY A 77 -7.73 -2.65 1.84
C GLY A 77 -6.82 -1.45 2.00
N VAL A 78 -7.25 -0.52 2.84
CA VAL A 78 -6.57 0.76 3.08
C VAL A 78 -6.43 0.96 4.58
N VAL A 79 -5.23 1.34 5.01
CA VAL A 79 -4.97 1.86 6.35
C VAL A 79 -4.74 3.35 6.22
N GLU A 80 -5.70 4.13 6.70
CA GLU A 80 -5.66 5.58 6.65
C GLU A 80 -5.16 6.14 7.97
N PHE A 81 -4.21 7.06 7.91
CA PHE A 81 -3.68 7.78 9.07
C PHE A 81 -4.16 9.24 9.03
N GLN A 82 -4.62 9.75 10.17
CA GLN A 82 -4.99 11.13 10.35
C GLN A 82 -4.69 11.56 11.79
N GLU A 83 -3.70 12.45 11.96
CA GLU A 83 -3.25 12.94 13.28
C GLU A 83 -2.93 11.77 14.23
N ASP A 84 -3.64 11.69 15.37
CA ASP A 84 -3.51 10.64 16.39
C ASP A 84 -4.43 9.43 16.15
N LYS A 85 -5.08 9.34 14.98
CA LYS A 85 -6.05 8.29 14.64
C LYS A 85 -5.70 7.54 13.37
N LEU A 86 -6.10 6.27 13.34
CA LEU A 86 -6.08 5.43 12.16
C LEU A 86 -7.44 4.80 11.90
N HIS A 87 -7.70 4.48 10.64
CA HIS A 87 -8.91 3.79 10.21
C HIS A 87 -8.57 2.75 9.13
N VAL A 88 -9.14 1.55 9.25
CA VAL A 88 -8.86 0.44 8.33
C VAL A 88 -10.13 0.10 7.56
N ARG A 89 -10.03 0.10 6.24
CA ARG A 89 -11.13 -0.20 5.31
C ARG A 89 -10.77 -1.39 4.41
N GLY A 90 -11.75 -2.19 4.00
CA GLY A 90 -11.58 -3.29 3.03
C GLY A 90 -11.00 -4.60 3.60
N ILE A 91 -10.47 -4.60 4.82
CA ILE A 91 -9.92 -5.80 5.47
C ILE A 91 -10.96 -6.43 6.41
N MET A 92 -11.27 -7.72 6.19
CA MET A 92 -12.17 -8.46 7.09
C MET A 92 -11.63 -8.49 8.53
N GLY A 93 -12.52 -8.25 9.49
CA GLY A 93 -12.18 -8.22 10.92
C GLY A 93 -11.66 -6.87 11.42
N ALA A 94 -11.42 -5.91 10.53
CA ALA A 94 -11.12 -4.54 10.95
C ALA A 94 -12.39 -3.82 11.46
N SER A 95 -12.23 -3.04 12.53
CA SER A 95 -13.29 -2.15 13.00
C SER A 95 -13.46 -0.97 12.03
N PRO A 96 -14.70 -0.58 11.68
CA PRO A 96 -14.98 0.52 10.76
C PRO A 96 -14.87 1.90 11.42
N SER A 97 -14.34 1.99 12.65
CA SER A 97 -14.20 3.23 13.40
C SER A 97 -12.77 3.75 13.33
N TRP A 98 -12.62 5.06 13.55
CA TRP A 98 -11.32 5.66 13.80
C TRP A 98 -10.83 5.28 15.20
N HIS A 99 -9.61 4.77 15.28
CA HIS A 99 -8.98 4.37 16.54
C HIS A 99 -7.79 5.25 16.82
N LYS A 100 -7.61 5.64 18.07
CA LYS A 100 -6.39 6.36 18.47
C LYS A 100 -5.19 5.42 18.40
N TYR A 101 -4.04 5.94 18.01
CA TYR A 101 -2.79 5.20 18.04
C TYR A 101 -1.68 6.01 18.70
N GLU A 102 -0.65 5.31 19.15
CA GLU A 102 0.62 5.89 19.56
C GLU A 102 1.76 5.13 18.89
N ILE A 103 2.85 5.84 18.62
CA ILE A 103 4.10 5.23 18.15
C ILE A 103 5.10 5.43 19.28
N GLY A 104 5.56 4.31 19.85
CA GLY A 104 6.65 4.27 20.83
C GLY A 104 7.79 3.40 20.32
N ASP A 105 8.71 3.06 21.22
CA ASP A 105 9.89 2.26 20.88
C ASP A 105 9.53 0.86 20.34
N ASP A 106 8.41 0.29 20.78
CA ASP A 106 7.89 -1.01 20.30
C ASP A 106 7.09 -0.90 18.98
N GLY A 107 7.00 0.30 18.40
CA GLY A 107 6.23 0.57 17.19
C GLY A 107 4.81 1.08 17.46
N LEU A 108 3.91 0.83 16.49
CA LEU A 108 2.54 1.34 16.50
C LEU A 108 1.64 0.51 17.43
N LYS A 109 0.97 1.18 18.36
CA LYS A 109 -0.02 0.59 19.28
C LYS A 109 -1.37 1.28 19.12
N ILE A 110 -2.44 0.48 18.99
CA ILE A 110 -3.81 0.98 18.97
C ILE A 110 -4.30 1.14 20.41
N LYS A 111 -4.83 2.31 20.76
CA LYS A 111 -5.46 2.57 22.06
C LYS A 111 -6.92 2.14 21.97
N VAL A 112 -7.27 1.09 22.71
CA VAL A 112 -8.65 0.61 22.91
C VAL A 112 -9.25 1.31 24.10
#